data_AF-E4U4R0-F1
#
_entry.id   AF-E4U4R0-F1
#
_cell.length_a   1.000
_cell.length_b   1.000
_cell.length_c   1.000
_cell.angle_alpha   90.00
_cell.angle_beta   90.00
_cell.angle_gamma   90.00
#
_symmetry.space_group_name_H-M   'P 1'
#
loop_
_entity.id
_entity.type
_entity.pdbx_description
1 polymer ?
#
loop_
_entity_poly.entity_id
_entity_poly.type
_entity_poly.pdbx_seq_one_letter_code
_entity_poly.pdbx_strand_id
1 'polypeptide(L)'
;MVVWRVFEHDDPRRRALAAAPPEELRRQLERLFEEPPSPLRDGTIAFVYLNLARRLEGDEAERCFVAGYSYARTSRDPQARPLAERVREEFPAWRR
;
A
#
# COMPACT_ATOMS: atom_id res chain seq x y z
N MET A 1 0.91 -22.13 -18.50
CA MET A 1 0.64 -22.46 -17.08
C MET A 1 1.33 -21.38 -16.24
N VAL A 2 0.66 -20.25 -15.99
CA VAL A 2 1.26 -19.13 -15.25
C VAL A 2 1.09 -19.43 -13.76
N VAL A 3 2.21 -19.50 -13.05
CA VAL A 3 2.24 -19.76 -11.61
C VAL A 3 1.65 -18.55 -10.91
N TRP A 4 0.35 -18.58 -10.64
CA TRP A 4 -0.32 -17.72 -9.67
C TRP A 4 0.04 -18.18 -8.25
N ARG A 5 1.33 -18.16 -7.91
CA ARG A 5 1.74 -18.12 -6.51
C ARG A 5 2.17 -16.70 -6.22
N VAL A 6 2.20 -16.38 -4.93
CA VAL A 6 2.58 -15.10 -4.35
C VAL A 6 1.38 -14.16 -4.27
N PHE A 7 0.51 -14.45 -3.29
CA PHE A 7 0.20 -13.55 -2.18
C PHE A 7 -0.63 -14.35 -1.16
N GLU A 8 -0.02 -15.41 -0.60
CA GLU A 8 -0.58 -16.08 0.57
C GLU A 8 -0.58 -15.14 1.78
N HIS A 9 -1.37 -15.50 2.78
CA HIS A 9 -1.80 -14.68 3.92
C HIS A 9 -0.67 -14.15 4.86
N ASP A 10 0.61 -14.35 4.54
CA ASP A 10 1.74 -13.99 5.41
C ASP A 10 3.06 -13.70 4.64
N ASP A 11 3.02 -12.76 3.68
CA ASP A 11 4.22 -12.36 2.92
C ASP A 11 5.27 -11.68 3.83
N PRO A 12 6.48 -12.25 4.00
CA PRO A 12 7.55 -11.66 4.80
C PRO A 12 7.92 -10.24 4.36
N ARG A 13 7.79 -9.93 3.06
CA ARG A 13 8.06 -8.60 2.51
C ARG A 13 7.05 -7.59 3.04
N ARG A 14 5.77 -7.98 3.18
CA ARG A 14 4.74 -7.11 3.74
C ARG A 14 4.93 -6.87 5.23
N ARG A 15 5.38 -7.88 5.98
CA ARG A 15 5.77 -7.68 7.39
C ARG A 15 6.95 -6.72 7.50
N ALA A 16 7.95 -6.85 6.63
CA ALA A 16 9.08 -5.93 6.60
C ALA A 16 8.63 -4.50 6.28
N LEU A 17 7.79 -4.29 5.26
CA LEU A 17 7.22 -2.98 4.96
C LEU A 17 6.35 -2.43 6.10
N ALA A 18 5.56 -3.28 6.74
CA ALA A 18 4.73 -2.90 7.89
C ALA A 18 5.54 -2.65 9.17
N ALA A 19 6.82 -3.02 9.22
CA ALA A 19 7.73 -2.70 10.33
C ALA A 19 8.71 -1.57 9.97
N ALA A 20 8.84 -1.23 8.68
CA ALA A 20 9.77 -0.23 8.20
C ALA A 20 9.39 1.18 8.70
N PRO A 21 10.38 2.02 9.00
CA PRO A 21 10.13 3.41 9.37
C PRO A 21 9.73 4.25 8.14
N PRO A 22 9.06 5.41 8.33
CA PRO A 22 8.53 6.22 7.22
C PRO A 22 9.56 6.60 6.15
N GLU A 23 10.80 6.91 6.53
CA GLU A 23 11.87 7.24 5.60
C GLU A 23 12.24 6.08 4.68
N GLU A 24 12.22 4.84 5.19
CA GLU A 24 12.50 3.66 4.36
C GLU A 24 11.33 3.38 3.40
N LEU A 25 10.10 3.60 3.87
CA LEU A 25 8.92 3.51 3.01
C LEU A 25 8.95 4.53 1.87
N ARG A 26 9.43 5.76 2.11
CA ARG A 26 9.62 6.76 1.04
C ARG A 26 10.67 6.33 0.03
N ARG A 27 11.83 5.84 0.49
CA ARG A 27 12.87 5.28 -0.40
C ARG A 27 12.35 4.10 -1.22
N GLN A 28 11.50 3.27 -0.62
CA GLN A 28 10.88 2.16 -1.34
C GLN A 28 9.91 2.65 -2.42
N LEU A 29 9.14 3.72 -2.17
CA LEU A 29 8.29 4.33 -3.21
C LEU A 29 9.12 4.85 -4.38
N GLU A 30 10.22 5.55 -4.11
CA GLU A 30 11.12 6.07 -5.14
C GLU A 30 11.60 4.94 -6.06
N ARG A 31 12.08 3.84 -5.48
CA ARG A 31 12.49 2.64 -6.24
C ARG A 31 11.34 2.03 -7.05
N LEU A 32 10.17 1.89 -6.44
CA LEU A 32 9.00 1.32 -7.12
C LEU A 32 8.53 2.19 -8.29
N PHE A 33 8.71 3.51 -8.23
CA PHE A 33 8.36 4.39 -9.35
C PHE A 33 9.32 4.30 -10.53
N GLU A 34 10.54 3.79 -10.33
CA GLU A 34 11.48 3.48 -11.40
C GLU A 34 11.16 2.15 -12.10
N GLU A 35 10.36 1.28 -11.47
CA GLU A 35 9.99 -0.02 -12.03
C GLU A 35 8.84 0.08 -13.06
N PRO A 36 8.85 -0.74 -14.13
CA PRO A 36 7.75 -0.80 -15.10
C PRO A 36 6.40 -1.13 -14.45
N PRO A 37 5.27 -0.56 -14.95
CA PRO A 37 3.95 -0.87 -14.44
C PRO A 37 3.61 -2.36 -14.41
N SER A 38 3.20 -2.84 -13.24
CA SER A 38 2.71 -4.20 -13.05
C SER A 38 1.75 -4.29 -11.86
N PRO A 39 0.82 -5.27 -11.86
CA PRO A 39 -0.06 -5.53 -10.72
C PRO A 39 0.68 -5.70 -9.39
N LEU A 40 1.82 -6.40 -9.41
CA LEU A 40 2.67 -6.64 -8.25
C LEU A 40 3.27 -5.33 -7.71
N ARG A 41 3.83 -4.51 -8.60
CA ARG A 41 4.39 -3.20 -8.26
C ARG A 41 3.31 -2.30 -7.66
N ASP A 42 2.17 -2.21 -8.33
CA ASP A 42 1.06 -1.35 -7.92
C ASP A 42 0.46 -1.81 -6.57
N GLY A 43 0.38 -3.12 -6.34
CA GLY A 43 -0.01 -3.68 -5.05
C GLY A 43 0.98 -3.27 -3.96
N THR A 44 2.28 -3.37 -4.24
CA THR A 44 3.33 -2.95 -3.30
C THR A 44 3.26 -1.45 -3.00
N ILE A 45 3.07 -0.61 -4.01
CA ILE A 45 2.86 0.83 -3.85
C ILE A 45 1.65 1.12 -2.95
N ALA A 46 0.53 0.41 -3.15
CA ALA A 46 -0.64 0.53 -2.29
C ALA A 46 -0.30 0.23 -0.82
N PHE A 47 0.40 -0.88 -0.57
CA PHE A 47 0.82 -1.28 0.78
C PHE A 47 1.73 -0.23 1.43
N VAL A 48 2.66 0.35 0.69
CA VAL A 48 3.60 1.35 1.20
C VAL A 48 2.86 2.64 1.57
N TYR A 49 2.03 3.17 0.67
CA TYR A 49 1.24 4.37 0.94
C TYR A 49 0.28 4.20 2.12
N LEU A 50 -0.41 3.05 2.21
CA LEU A 50 -1.32 2.77 3.34
C LEU A 50 -0.56 2.66 4.67
N ASN A 51 0.67 2.16 4.65
CA ASN A 51 1.51 2.14 5.86
C ASN A 51 2.01 3.53 6.25
N LEU A 52 2.37 4.37 5.28
CA LEU A 52 2.72 5.77 5.52
C LEU A 52 1.52 6.55 6.11
N ALA A 53 0.33 6.35 5.55
CA ALA A 53 -0.89 7.02 5.99
C ALA A 53 -1.17 6.81 7.49
N ARG A 54 -0.88 5.62 8.03
CA ARG A 54 -1.09 5.29 9.46
C ARG A 54 -0.03 5.85 10.42
N ARG A 55 1.08 6.35 9.89
CA ARG A 55 2.25 6.80 10.68
C ARG A 55 2.48 8.31 10.62
N LEU A 56 1.93 8.95 9.61
CA LEU A 56 2.00 10.39 9.40
C LEU A 56 0.75 11.05 10.00
N GLU A 57 0.74 12.38 10.03
CA GLU A 57 -0.36 13.16 10.57
C GLU A 57 -0.88 14.19 9.53
N GLY A 58 -2.08 14.70 9.76
CA GLY A 58 -2.70 15.76 8.98
C GLY A 58 -2.80 15.47 7.49
N ASP A 59 -2.61 16.52 6.67
CA ASP A 59 -2.79 16.48 5.21
C ASP A 59 -1.83 15.48 4.51
N GLU A 60 -0.69 15.17 5.11
CA GLU A 60 0.24 14.20 4.54
C GLU A 60 -0.27 12.76 4.70
N ALA A 61 -0.82 12.43 5.87
CA ALA A 61 -1.48 11.16 6.12
C ALA A 61 -2.64 10.96 5.14
N GLU A 62 -3.48 11.99 4.96
CA GLU A 62 -4.61 11.93 4.05
C GLU A 62 -4.17 11.74 2.59
N ARG A 63 -3.18 12.50 2.12
CA ARG A 63 -2.63 12.32 0.75
C ARG A 63 -2.08 10.91 0.53
N CYS A 64 -1.38 10.36 1.53
CA CYS A 64 -0.90 8.97 1.47
C CYS A 64 -2.06 7.98 1.43
N PHE A 65 -3.11 8.19 2.22
CA PHE A 65 -4.29 7.34 2.21
C PHE A 65 -4.97 7.34 0.84
N VAL A 66 -5.20 8.52 0.24
CA VAL A 66 -5.85 8.63 -1.08
C VAL A 66 -5.05 7.92 -2.16
N ALA A 67 -3.72 8.09 -2.17
CA ALA A 67 -2.84 7.40 -3.11
C ALA A 67 -2.90 5.88 -2.90
N GLY A 68 -2.74 5.42 -1.66
CA GLY A 68 -2.78 4.00 -1.31
C GLY A 68 -4.09 3.33 -1.67
N TYR A 69 -5.22 3.99 -1.40
CA TYR A 69 -6.56 3.52 -1.76
C TYR A 69 -6.75 3.42 -3.28
N SER A 70 -6.22 4.39 -4.03
CA SER A 70 -6.28 4.39 -5.50
C SER A 70 -5.53 3.21 -6.11
N TYR A 71 -4.29 2.97 -5.67
CA TYR A 71 -3.50 1.81 -6.12
C TYR A 71 -4.10 0.47 -5.67
N ALA A 72 -4.71 0.41 -4.47
CA ALA A 72 -5.40 -0.78 -4.00
C ALA A 72 -6.58 -1.19 -4.89
N ARG A 73 -7.26 -0.21 -5.53
CA ARG A 73 -8.36 -0.46 -6.46
C ARG A 73 -7.91 -0.98 -7.81
N THR A 74 -6.74 -0.56 -8.30
CA THR A 74 -6.27 -0.85 -9.67
C THR A 74 -5.31 -2.03 -9.74
N SER A 75 -4.52 -2.29 -8.69
CA SER A 75 -3.48 -3.33 -8.66
C SER A 75 -3.99 -4.77 -8.80
N ARG A 76 -5.29 -5.03 -8.57
CA ARG A 76 -5.88 -6.39 -8.49
C ARG A 76 -5.23 -7.29 -7.44
N ASP A 77 -4.49 -6.70 -6.50
CA ASP A 77 -3.88 -7.41 -5.39
C ASP A 77 -4.97 -7.80 -4.37
N PRO A 78 -5.13 -9.10 -4.06
CA PRO A 78 -6.23 -9.58 -3.22
C PRO A 78 -6.14 -9.08 -1.78
N GLN A 79 -4.99 -8.60 -1.32
CA GLN A 79 -4.81 -8.11 0.05
C GLN A 79 -4.74 -6.57 0.14
N ALA A 80 -4.41 -5.87 -0.95
CA ALA A 80 -4.33 -4.42 -0.94
C ALA A 80 -5.69 -3.77 -0.67
N ARG A 81 -6.76 -4.28 -1.32
CA ARG A 81 -8.11 -3.75 -1.11
C ARG A 81 -8.64 -3.96 0.32
N PRO A 82 -8.59 -5.17 0.91
CA PRO A 82 -8.94 -5.36 2.32
C PRO A 82 -8.13 -4.49 3.29
N LEU A 83 -6.83 -4.26 3.03
CA LEU A 83 -6.05 -3.32 3.83
C LEU A 83 -6.58 -1.89 3.69
N ALA A 84 -6.82 -1.42 2.47
CA ALA A 84 -7.32 -0.07 2.21
C ALA A 84 -8.67 0.19 2.88
N GLU A 85 -9.59 -0.77 2.83
CA GLU A 85 -10.90 -0.67 3.51
C GLU A 85 -10.74 -0.61 5.03
N ARG A 86 -9.82 -1.39 5.63
CA ARG A 86 -9.52 -1.28 7.07
C ARG A 86 -8.94 0.08 7.44
N VAL A 87 -7.99 0.57 6.64
CA VAL A 87 -7.36 1.88 6.88
C VAL A 87 -8.37 3.01 6.69
N ARG A 88 -9.34 2.88 5.77
CA ARG A 88 -10.41 3.89 5.59
C ARG A 88 -11.16 4.20 6.88
N GLU A 89 -11.33 3.22 7.77
CA GLU A 89 -11.97 3.45 9.07
C GLU A 89 -11.19 4.45 9.94
N GLU A 90 -9.88 4.55 9.76
CA GLU A 90 -8.99 5.54 10.41
C GLU A 90 -9.10 6.94 9.78
N PHE A 91 -9.74 7.10 8.61
CA PHE A 91 -9.91 8.37 7.87
C PHE A 91 -11.40 8.76 7.73
N PRO A 92 -12.00 9.44 8.73
CA PRO A 92 -13.45 9.71 8.80
C PRO A 92 -14.01 10.49 7.61
N ALA A 93 -13.21 11.41 7.05
CA ALA A 93 -13.60 12.22 5.89
C ALA A 93 -13.93 11.37 4.64
N TRP A 94 -13.40 10.15 4.58
CA TRP A 94 -13.51 9.22 3.46
C TRP A 94 -14.50 8.06 3.67
N ARG A 95 -15.27 8.06 4.77
CA ARG A 95 -16.32 7.04 5.03
C ARG A 95 -17.67 7.33 4.37
N ARG A 96 -17.80 8.42 3.61
CA ARG A 96 -19.08 8.87 3.01
C ARG A 96 -19.44 8.11 1.74
#